data_AF-K0RZK2-F1
#
_entry.id   AF-K0RZK2-F1
#
_cell.length_a   1.000
_cell.length_b   1.000
_cell.length_c   1.000
_cell.angle_alpha   90.00
_cell.angle_beta   90.00
_cell.angle_gamma   90.00
#
_symmetry.space_group_name_H-M   'P 1'
#
loop_
_entity.id
_entity.type
_entity.pdbx_description
1 polymer ?
#
loop_
_entity_poly.entity_id
_entity_poly.type
_entity_poly.pdbx_seq_one_letter_code
_entity_poly.pdbx_strand_id
1 'polypeptide(L)'
;MYETQNRARTGDEKVVSAPAAKSPQSPQSADAAAAAAKIAELQAELEALKQSHSVVVDELNAKVDALQESLTSALQWAYAVEEIPRQHWLDSGHDKDYADAMEDLLSSMEESIKDLRMGTVSENEFGENMIKIDFDLQEEDEDYIHADHDELLVPYWKELAAALRHWSEYHADGKCLEVEIIYIEMPKAVLDILRPAFEQSRIERVYFENCRHSSHSSGYMADFFKQVLQSNHFITRVSFGILEFAQEDVKTV
;
A
#
# COMPACT_ATOMS: atom_id res chain seq x y z
N MET A 1 -54.97 11.08 -114.86
CA MET A 1 -56.21 10.86 -114.09
C MET A 1 -56.10 9.51 -113.41
N TYR A 2 -56.38 9.43 -112.11
CA TYR A 2 -56.89 8.26 -111.36
C TYR A 2 -56.15 6.89 -111.49
N GLU A 3 -55.85 6.13 -110.43
CA GLU A 3 -56.09 6.25 -108.98
C GLU A 3 -55.21 5.21 -108.22
N THR A 4 -54.92 5.44 -106.91
CA THR A 4 -54.83 4.49 -105.73
C THR A 4 -54.39 2.99 -105.90
N GLN A 5 -54.04 2.11 -104.93
CA GLN A 5 -53.71 2.03 -103.48
C GLN A 5 -53.16 0.57 -103.23
N ASN A 6 -52.59 0.09 -102.10
CA ASN A 6 -52.14 0.60 -100.78
C ASN A 6 -51.10 -0.41 -100.17
N ARG A 7 -50.60 -0.14 -98.95
CA ARG A 7 -50.17 -1.07 -97.88
C ARG A 7 -48.96 -2.02 -98.06
N ALA A 8 -47.84 -1.60 -97.44
CA ALA A 8 -47.21 -2.18 -96.24
C ALA A 8 -46.74 -3.66 -96.17
N ARG A 9 -45.52 -3.90 -95.61
CA ARG A 9 -45.32 -4.46 -94.23
C ARG A 9 -43.86 -4.94 -93.91
N THR A 10 -43.21 -4.28 -92.93
CA THR A 10 -42.16 -4.69 -91.94
C THR A 10 -41.02 -5.70 -92.23
N GLY A 11 -39.83 -5.40 -91.66
CA GLY A 11 -38.72 -6.34 -91.36
C GLY A 11 -37.33 -5.72 -91.60
N ASP A 12 -36.78 -4.89 -90.70
CA ASP A 12 -35.92 -5.22 -89.55
C ASP A 12 -34.68 -6.10 -89.84
N GLU A 13 -33.47 -5.52 -89.78
CA GLU A 13 -32.42 -6.04 -88.87
C GLU A 13 -31.23 -5.07 -88.59
N LYS A 14 -30.79 -5.07 -87.33
CA LYS A 14 -29.44 -4.76 -86.78
C LYS A 14 -28.71 -3.47 -87.16
N VAL A 15 -28.83 -2.49 -86.27
CA VAL A 15 -27.76 -1.52 -85.96
C VAL A 15 -26.94 -2.05 -84.77
N VAL A 16 -25.62 -2.09 -84.90
CA VAL A 16 -24.70 -2.47 -83.81
C VAL A 16 -24.45 -1.25 -82.91
N SER A 17 -24.59 -1.41 -81.59
CA SER A 17 -24.20 -0.36 -80.64
C SER A 17 -23.63 -0.94 -79.34
N ALA A 18 -22.41 -0.50 -79.04
CA ALA A 18 -21.73 -0.57 -77.75
C ALA A 18 -20.68 0.57 -77.74
N PRO A 19 -20.20 1.06 -76.57
CA PRO A 19 -20.50 0.59 -75.22
C PRO A 19 -21.21 1.63 -74.34
N ALA A 20 -21.85 1.16 -73.26
CA ALA A 20 -22.23 2.04 -72.16
C ALA A 20 -20.96 2.41 -71.35
N ALA A 21 -20.57 3.68 -71.36
CA ALA A 21 -19.48 4.17 -70.53
C ALA A 21 -19.88 4.06 -69.04
N LYS A 22 -19.04 3.39 -68.25
CA LYS A 22 -19.13 3.51 -66.78
C LYS A 22 -18.81 4.95 -66.40
N SER A 23 -19.75 5.62 -65.73
CA SER A 23 -19.52 6.94 -65.14
C SER A 23 -18.30 6.88 -64.21
N PRO A 24 -17.36 7.84 -64.29
CA PRO A 24 -16.33 7.98 -63.27
C PRO A 24 -17.01 8.25 -61.91
N GLN A 25 -16.66 7.50 -60.87
CA GLN A 25 -17.00 7.93 -59.51
C GLN A 25 -16.28 9.25 -59.23
N SER A 26 -17.03 10.30 -58.93
CA SER A 26 -16.48 11.63 -58.68
C SER A 26 -15.51 11.60 -57.49
N PRO A 27 -14.32 12.22 -57.58
CA PRO A 27 -13.31 12.18 -56.50
C PRO A 27 -13.84 12.65 -55.13
N GLN A 28 -14.83 13.57 -55.12
CA GLN A 28 -15.55 14.02 -53.93
C GLN A 28 -16.10 12.88 -53.03
N SER A 29 -16.43 11.69 -53.58
CA SER A 29 -16.94 10.59 -52.75
C SER A 29 -15.86 9.88 -51.92
N ALA A 30 -14.60 9.90 -52.38
CA ALA A 30 -13.49 9.29 -51.65
C ALA A 30 -13.05 10.17 -50.47
N ASP A 31 -12.96 11.49 -50.69
CA ASP A 31 -12.58 12.46 -49.67
C ASP A 31 -13.60 12.50 -48.52
N ALA A 32 -14.90 12.40 -48.83
CA ALA A 32 -15.97 12.33 -47.83
C ALA A 32 -15.90 11.06 -46.97
N ALA A 33 -15.55 9.91 -47.58
CA ALA A 33 -15.38 8.65 -46.85
C ALA A 33 -14.14 8.68 -45.94
N ALA A 34 -13.02 9.23 -46.41
CA ALA A 34 -11.81 9.41 -45.62
C ALA A 34 -12.04 10.37 -44.43
N ALA A 35 -12.78 11.47 -44.64
CA ALA A 35 -13.18 12.38 -43.56
C ALA A 35 -14.08 11.69 -42.52
N ALA A 36 -15.07 10.91 -42.96
CA ALA A 36 -15.95 10.17 -42.05
C ALA A 36 -15.19 9.12 -41.22
N ALA A 37 -14.25 8.39 -41.84
CA ALA A 37 -13.39 7.44 -41.12
C ALA A 37 -12.55 8.15 -40.04
N LYS A 38 -11.95 9.29 -40.37
CA LYS A 38 -11.14 10.07 -39.41
C LYS A 38 -11.96 10.71 -38.29
N ILE A 39 -13.23 11.07 -38.56
CA ILE A 39 -14.16 11.52 -37.50
C ILE A 39 -14.49 10.36 -36.56
N ALA A 40 -14.74 9.15 -37.08
CA ALA A 40 -15.02 7.97 -36.27
C ALA A 40 -13.80 7.53 -35.42
N GLU A 41 -12.59 7.62 -35.99
CA GLU A 41 -11.31 7.40 -35.29
C GLU A 41 -11.15 8.38 -34.11
N LEU A 42 -11.26 9.69 -34.36
CA LEU A 42 -11.18 10.72 -33.31
C LEU A 42 -12.28 10.58 -32.25
N GLN A 43 -13.48 10.12 -32.62
CA GLN A 43 -14.54 9.80 -31.66
C GLN A 43 -14.18 8.61 -30.77
N ALA A 44 -13.60 7.55 -31.33
CA ALA A 44 -13.16 6.39 -30.57
C ALA A 44 -12.01 6.74 -29.61
N GLU A 45 -11.02 7.52 -30.06
CA GLU A 45 -9.94 8.02 -29.21
C GLU A 45 -10.46 8.89 -28.05
N LEU A 46 -11.44 9.77 -28.33
CA LEU A 46 -12.02 10.67 -27.33
C LEU A 46 -12.82 9.91 -26.27
N GLU A 47 -13.60 8.88 -26.64
CA GLU A 47 -14.28 8.03 -25.67
C GLU A 47 -13.31 7.13 -24.88
N ALA A 48 -12.25 6.61 -25.50
CA ALA A 48 -11.19 5.88 -24.78
C ALA A 48 -10.47 6.78 -23.78
N LEU A 49 -10.16 8.02 -24.16
CA LEU A 49 -9.54 9.01 -23.26
C LEU A 49 -10.47 9.40 -22.11
N LYS A 50 -11.78 9.57 -22.35
CA LYS A 50 -12.77 9.79 -21.27
C LYS A 50 -12.83 8.63 -20.29
N GLN A 51 -12.85 7.40 -20.79
CA GLN A 51 -12.87 6.20 -19.94
C GLN A 51 -11.62 6.11 -19.07
N SER A 52 -10.44 6.29 -19.67
CA SER A 52 -9.16 6.35 -18.96
C SER A 52 -9.12 7.47 -17.92
N HIS A 53 -9.60 8.67 -18.27
CA HIS A 53 -9.68 9.80 -17.35
C HIS A 53 -10.66 9.55 -16.18
N SER A 54 -11.80 8.87 -16.42
CA SER A 54 -12.72 8.49 -15.34
C SER A 54 -12.02 7.59 -14.33
N VAL A 55 -11.35 6.53 -14.79
CA VAL A 55 -10.62 5.58 -13.93
C VAL A 55 -9.58 6.31 -13.07
N VAL A 56 -8.77 7.20 -13.67
CA VAL A 56 -7.76 7.98 -12.93
C VAL A 56 -8.39 8.94 -11.91
N VAL A 57 -9.54 9.54 -12.22
CA VAL A 57 -10.28 10.38 -11.26
C VAL A 57 -10.85 9.55 -10.12
N ASP A 58 -11.41 8.38 -10.40
CA ASP A 58 -11.99 7.48 -9.40
C ASP A 58 -10.90 6.93 -8.45
N GLU A 59 -9.73 6.54 -8.99
CA GLU A 59 -8.54 6.15 -8.22
C GLU A 59 -8.01 7.31 -7.36
N LEU A 60 -7.95 8.54 -7.90
CA LEU A 60 -7.48 9.70 -7.16
C LEU A 60 -8.43 10.09 -6.02
N ASN A 61 -9.75 10.02 -6.25
CA ASN A 61 -10.75 10.25 -5.21
C ASN A 61 -10.58 9.23 -4.08
N ALA A 62 -10.45 7.93 -4.39
CA ALA A 62 -10.22 6.89 -3.38
C ALA A 62 -8.94 7.12 -2.57
N LYS A 63 -7.86 7.62 -3.18
CA LYS A 63 -6.63 7.99 -2.46
C LYS A 63 -6.80 9.23 -1.57
N VAL A 64 -7.59 10.22 -1.99
CA VAL A 64 -7.93 11.40 -1.18
C VAL A 64 -8.77 11.02 0.03
N ASP A 65 -9.79 10.16 -0.16
CA ASP A 65 -10.64 9.68 0.93
C ASP A 65 -9.82 8.88 1.96
N ALA A 66 -8.98 7.94 1.51
CA ALA A 66 -8.08 7.18 2.38
C ALA A 66 -7.08 8.07 3.14
N LEU A 67 -6.58 9.13 2.52
CA LEU A 67 -5.69 10.11 3.17
C LEU A 67 -6.45 10.94 4.23
N GLN A 68 -7.69 11.33 3.96
CA GLN A 68 -8.55 12.04 4.92
C GLN A 68 -8.92 11.16 6.12
N GLU A 69 -9.28 9.90 5.90
CA GLU A 69 -9.51 8.92 6.98
C GLU A 69 -8.24 8.75 7.82
N SER A 70 -7.09 8.53 7.17
CA SER A 70 -5.81 8.37 7.86
C SER A 70 -5.41 9.59 8.70
N LEU A 71 -5.62 10.82 8.20
CA LEU A 71 -5.33 12.05 8.94
C LEU A 71 -6.31 12.23 10.10
N THR A 72 -7.59 11.89 9.90
CA THR A 72 -8.62 11.94 10.95
C THR A 72 -8.31 10.96 12.07
N SER A 73 -7.87 9.74 11.75
CA SER A 73 -7.44 8.74 12.74
C SER A 73 -6.22 9.20 13.53
N ALA A 74 -5.20 9.75 12.87
CA ALA A 74 -4.00 10.27 13.54
C ALA A 74 -4.33 11.44 14.49
N LEU A 75 -5.22 12.36 14.07
CA LEU A 75 -5.72 13.44 14.93
C LEU A 75 -6.54 12.91 16.11
N GLN A 76 -7.39 11.90 15.90
CA GLN A 76 -8.15 11.27 16.97
C GLN A 76 -7.20 10.62 18.00
N TRP A 77 -6.18 9.90 17.55
CA TRP A 77 -5.18 9.32 18.45
C TRP A 77 -4.44 10.41 19.24
N ALA A 78 -3.90 11.43 18.56
CA ALA A 78 -3.15 12.51 19.21
C ALA A 78 -3.97 13.38 20.20
N TYR A 79 -5.30 13.32 20.16
CA TYR A 79 -6.19 14.00 21.12
C TYR A 79 -6.88 13.06 22.13
N ALA A 80 -6.83 11.74 21.94
CA ALA A 80 -7.55 10.75 22.75
C ALA A 80 -6.66 9.67 23.38
N VAL A 81 -5.37 9.61 23.03
CA VAL A 81 -4.40 8.84 23.80
C VAL A 81 -4.23 9.52 25.15
N GLU A 82 -4.62 8.82 26.22
CA GLU A 82 -4.29 9.24 27.58
C GLU A 82 -2.85 8.83 27.83
N GLU A 83 -1.98 9.81 28.11
CA GLU A 83 -0.59 9.61 28.53
C GLU A 83 -0.57 8.65 29.72
N ILE A 84 0.14 7.52 29.59
CA ILE A 84 0.24 6.54 30.68
C ILE A 84 1.13 7.17 31.76
N PRO A 85 0.57 7.56 32.92
CA PRO A 85 1.34 8.32 33.88
C PRO A 85 2.44 7.44 34.47
N ARG A 86 3.65 7.97 34.60
CA ARG A 86 4.80 7.35 35.28
C ARG A 86 4.45 6.68 36.63
N GLN A 87 3.43 7.18 37.33
CA GLN A 87 2.92 6.60 38.58
C GLN A 87 2.27 5.22 38.41
N HIS A 88 1.71 4.90 37.24
CA HIS A 88 1.13 3.58 36.91
C HIS A 88 2.15 2.46 37.11
N TRP A 89 3.37 2.63 36.60
CA TRP A 89 4.44 1.63 36.73
C TRP A 89 4.88 1.44 38.19
N LEU A 90 4.96 2.54 38.96
CA LEU A 90 5.23 2.48 40.41
C LEU A 90 4.10 1.76 41.18
N ASP A 91 2.85 2.07 40.88
CA ASP A 91 1.68 1.49 41.57
C ASP A 91 1.48 0.00 41.21
N SER A 92 1.94 -0.42 40.02
CA SER A 92 2.05 -1.81 39.58
C SER A 92 3.19 -2.58 40.26
N GLY A 93 4.07 -1.89 41.01
CA GLY A 93 5.13 -2.50 41.82
C GLY A 93 6.52 -2.51 41.18
N HIS A 94 6.70 -1.85 40.03
CA HIS A 94 8.02 -1.61 39.46
C HIS A 94 8.76 -0.51 40.23
N ASP A 95 10.09 -0.48 40.11
CA ASP A 95 10.91 0.53 40.76
C ASP A 95 10.90 1.87 40.00
N LYS A 96 11.71 2.81 40.49
CA LYS A 96 11.83 4.13 39.89
C LYS A 96 12.45 4.06 38.48
N ASP A 97 13.49 3.28 38.29
CA ASP A 97 14.32 3.33 37.08
C ASP A 97 13.58 2.62 35.92
N TYR A 98 12.82 1.56 36.21
CA TYR A 98 11.83 0.98 35.29
C TYR A 98 10.73 1.97 34.91
N ALA A 99 10.20 2.72 35.87
CA ALA A 99 9.16 3.71 35.59
C ALA A 99 9.68 4.90 34.74
N ASP A 100 10.95 5.28 34.89
CA ASP A 100 11.63 6.27 34.03
C ASP A 100 11.84 5.68 32.61
N ALA A 101 12.35 4.44 32.50
CA ALA A 101 12.58 3.78 31.20
C ALA A 101 11.27 3.53 30.40
N MET A 102 10.14 3.32 31.06
CA MET A 102 8.84 3.22 30.38
C MET A 102 8.33 4.58 29.87
N GLU A 103 8.69 5.70 30.52
CA GLU A 103 8.39 7.06 30.04
C GLU A 103 9.22 7.40 28.79
N ASP A 104 10.49 6.97 28.77
CA ASP A 104 11.37 7.08 27.60
C ASP A 104 10.90 6.19 26.42
N LEU A 105 10.51 4.93 26.68
CA LEU A 105 9.93 4.03 25.67
C LEU A 105 8.68 4.64 25.02
N LEU A 106 7.75 5.16 25.83
CA LEU A 106 6.53 5.80 25.31
C LEU A 106 6.89 7.02 24.45
N SER A 107 7.80 7.87 24.93
CA SER A 107 8.28 9.04 24.17
C SER A 107 8.90 8.65 22.82
N SER A 108 9.70 7.57 22.79
CA SER A 108 10.30 7.00 21.57
C SER A 108 9.22 6.47 20.59
N MET A 109 8.17 5.81 21.10
CA MET A 109 7.03 5.39 20.29
C MET A 109 6.27 6.59 19.70
N GLU A 110 6.02 7.65 20.48
CA GLU A 110 5.32 8.85 20.00
C GLU A 110 6.11 9.60 18.93
N GLU A 111 7.43 9.77 19.11
CA GLU A 111 8.29 10.40 18.13
C GLU A 111 8.38 9.57 16.83
N SER A 112 8.55 8.25 16.95
CA SER A 112 8.54 7.32 15.81
C SER A 112 7.22 7.35 15.02
N ILE A 113 6.08 7.34 15.71
CA ILE A 113 4.74 7.47 15.10
C ILE A 113 4.64 8.80 14.35
N LYS A 114 5.03 9.90 14.99
CA LYS A 114 4.99 11.25 14.43
C LYS A 114 5.86 11.36 13.17
N ASP A 115 7.08 10.84 13.19
CA ASP A 115 7.99 10.88 12.04
C ASP A 115 7.49 10.04 10.86
N LEU A 116 6.91 8.86 11.14
CA LEU A 116 6.20 8.06 10.13
C LEU A 116 5.01 8.81 9.53
N ARG A 117 4.21 9.51 10.33
CA ARG A 117 3.05 10.31 9.88
C ARG A 117 3.45 11.57 9.10
N MET A 118 4.59 12.18 9.44
CA MET A 118 5.07 13.41 8.82
C MET A 118 6.02 13.18 7.63
N GLY A 119 6.49 11.94 7.43
CA GLY A 119 7.50 11.63 6.42
C GLY A 119 8.91 12.11 6.79
N THR A 120 9.17 12.35 8.08
CA THR A 120 10.41 12.95 8.61
C THR A 120 11.37 11.93 9.24
N VAL A 121 11.09 10.62 9.06
CA VAL A 121 11.91 9.50 9.54
C VAL A 121 13.40 9.72 9.25
N SER A 122 14.21 9.65 10.31
CA SER A 122 15.65 9.86 10.22
C SER A 122 16.38 8.73 9.49
N GLU A 123 17.50 9.07 8.85
CA GLU A 123 18.41 8.09 8.24
C GLU A 123 19.45 7.65 9.27
N ASN A 124 19.73 6.34 9.33
CA ASN A 124 20.78 5.75 10.16
C ASN A 124 22.19 6.07 9.63
N GLU A 125 23.24 5.56 10.28
CA GLU A 125 24.63 5.80 9.85
C GLU A 125 24.99 5.26 8.44
N PHE A 126 24.13 4.40 7.87
CA PHE A 126 24.25 3.84 6.52
C PHE A 126 23.40 4.58 5.47
N GLY A 127 22.58 5.56 5.87
CA GLY A 127 21.66 6.29 4.99
C GLY A 127 20.32 5.58 4.75
N GLU A 128 19.98 4.56 5.56
CA GLU A 128 18.72 3.82 5.50
C GLU A 128 17.72 4.47 6.47
N ASN A 129 16.45 4.70 6.07
CA ASN A 129 15.47 5.32 7.00
C ASN A 129 15.14 4.29 8.11
N MET A 130 15.24 4.70 9.37
CA MET A 130 15.14 3.77 10.51
C MET A 130 14.09 4.23 11.53
N ILE A 131 13.33 3.26 12.04
CA ILE A 131 12.49 3.41 13.23
C ILE A 131 12.97 2.40 14.27
N LYS A 132 13.29 2.87 15.46
CA LYS A 132 13.76 2.06 16.59
C LYS A 132 12.80 2.23 17.77
N ILE A 133 12.26 1.12 18.25
CA ILE A 133 11.43 1.06 19.46
C ILE A 133 12.17 0.21 20.48
N ASP A 134 12.79 0.86 21.47
CA ASP A 134 13.70 0.24 22.42
C ASP A 134 13.36 0.59 23.88
N PHE A 135 13.61 -0.38 24.76
CA PHE A 135 13.55 -0.22 26.20
C PHE A 135 14.95 -0.43 26.79
N ASP A 136 15.73 0.64 26.94
CA ASP A 136 17.13 0.55 27.41
C ASP A 136 17.20 0.61 28.95
N LEU A 137 17.07 -0.55 29.59
CA LEU A 137 17.23 -0.71 31.03
C LEU A 137 18.07 -1.95 31.35
N GLN A 138 19.11 -1.78 32.16
CA GLN A 138 20.08 -2.81 32.53
C GLN A 138 20.09 -3.01 34.05
N GLU A 139 20.17 -4.27 34.50
CA GLU A 139 20.42 -4.62 35.90
C GLU A 139 21.90 -4.42 36.29
N GLU A 140 22.20 -4.49 37.59
CA GLU A 140 23.58 -4.38 38.11
C GLU A 140 24.55 -5.44 37.53
N ASP A 141 24.02 -6.57 37.05
CA ASP A 141 24.78 -7.70 36.49
C ASP A 141 24.95 -7.62 34.94
N GLU A 142 24.67 -6.47 34.31
CA GLU A 142 24.73 -6.22 32.85
C GLU A 142 23.64 -6.95 32.01
N ASP A 143 22.71 -7.67 32.64
CA ASP A 143 21.54 -8.25 31.98
C ASP A 143 20.46 -7.18 31.70
N TYR A 144 19.90 -7.16 30.49
CA TYR A 144 18.86 -6.22 30.09
C TYR A 144 17.47 -6.67 30.58
N ILE A 145 16.73 -5.74 31.18
CA ILE A 145 15.34 -5.90 31.60
C ILE A 145 14.41 -5.76 30.39
N HIS A 146 13.27 -6.44 30.42
CA HIS A 146 12.22 -6.32 29.41
C HIS A 146 11.14 -5.33 29.85
N ALA A 147 10.62 -4.55 28.91
CA ALA A 147 9.32 -3.91 29.09
C ALA A 147 8.23 -5.01 29.08
N ASP A 148 7.61 -5.24 30.24
CA ASP A 148 6.43 -6.09 30.38
C ASP A 148 5.25 -5.51 29.56
N HIS A 149 4.42 -6.38 28.98
CA HIS A 149 3.27 -5.90 28.22
C HIS A 149 2.14 -5.40 29.14
N ASP A 150 1.69 -4.17 28.89
CA ASP A 150 0.45 -3.62 29.42
C ASP A 150 -0.58 -3.38 28.30
N GLU A 151 -1.85 -3.64 28.57
CA GLU A 151 -2.97 -3.34 27.67
C GLU A 151 -3.07 -1.82 27.35
N LEU A 152 -2.56 -0.96 28.22
CA LEU A 152 -2.44 0.49 27.98
C LEU A 152 -1.46 0.82 26.83
N LEU A 153 -0.55 -0.08 26.45
CA LEU A 153 0.33 0.08 25.28
C LEU A 153 -0.40 -0.21 23.95
N VAL A 154 -1.55 -0.89 23.97
CA VAL A 154 -2.28 -1.30 22.76
C VAL A 154 -2.65 -0.14 21.81
N PRO A 155 -3.06 1.06 22.28
CA PRO A 155 -3.26 2.23 21.42
C PRO A 155 -1.99 2.66 20.67
N TYR A 156 -0.83 2.61 21.32
CA TYR A 156 0.47 2.94 20.73
C TYR A 156 0.84 1.95 19.63
N TRP A 157 0.72 0.64 19.88
CA TRP A 157 0.96 -0.39 18.87
C TRP A 157 0.03 -0.29 17.66
N LYS A 158 -1.25 0.05 17.88
CA LYS A 158 -2.22 0.26 16.79
C LYS A 158 -1.88 1.45 15.93
N GLU A 159 -1.47 2.56 16.53
CA GLU A 159 -1.10 3.75 15.78
C GLU A 159 0.25 3.57 15.07
N LEU A 160 1.23 2.90 15.68
CA LEU A 160 2.48 2.51 15.00
C LEU A 160 2.21 1.65 13.75
N ALA A 161 1.34 0.64 13.86
CA ALA A 161 0.91 -0.17 12.71
C ALA A 161 0.19 0.66 11.62
N ALA A 162 -0.58 1.68 12.01
CA ALA A 162 -1.23 2.58 11.05
C ALA A 162 -0.23 3.55 10.40
N ALA A 163 0.74 4.07 11.17
CA ALA A 163 1.77 4.99 10.71
C ALA A 163 2.77 4.32 9.76
N LEU A 164 3.20 3.08 10.03
CA LEU A 164 4.06 2.29 9.13
C LEU A 164 3.45 2.13 7.72
N ARG A 165 2.16 1.82 7.64
CA ARG A 165 1.44 1.71 6.35
C ARG A 165 1.27 3.06 5.68
N HIS A 166 0.95 4.10 6.45
CA HIS A 166 0.82 5.46 5.94
C HIS A 166 2.12 5.97 5.31
N TRP A 167 3.25 5.83 6.02
CA TRP A 167 4.56 6.19 5.50
C TRP A 167 4.87 5.43 4.20
N SER A 168 4.55 4.14 4.17
CA SER A 168 4.80 3.26 3.01
C SER A 168 4.04 3.66 1.74
N GLU A 169 2.79 4.13 1.87
CA GLU A 169 1.96 4.56 0.74
C GLU A 169 2.25 6.01 0.32
N TYR A 170 2.49 6.92 1.27
CA TYR A 170 2.48 8.37 1.01
C TYR A 170 3.85 9.06 1.10
N HIS A 171 4.81 8.52 1.85
CA HIS A 171 6.09 9.19 2.14
C HIS A 171 7.34 8.43 1.68
N ALA A 172 7.23 7.14 1.38
CA ALA A 172 8.38 6.29 1.08
C ALA A 172 9.21 6.74 -0.14
N ASP A 173 8.59 7.36 -1.16
CA ASP A 173 9.23 7.82 -2.41
C ASP A 173 10.26 6.83 -3.01
N GLY A 174 9.88 5.56 -3.09
CA GLY A 174 10.76 4.51 -3.60
C GLY A 174 11.67 3.83 -2.55
N LYS A 175 11.93 4.47 -1.40
CA LYS A 175 12.70 3.93 -0.27
C LYS A 175 11.93 2.85 0.51
N CYS A 176 12.60 2.29 1.50
CA CYS A 176 12.09 1.35 2.51
C CYS A 176 12.51 1.79 3.93
N LEU A 177 11.99 1.10 4.95
CA LEU A 177 12.33 1.25 6.36
C LEU A 177 13.20 0.08 6.86
N GLU A 178 14.12 0.40 7.77
CA GLU A 178 14.58 -0.49 8.84
C GLU A 178 13.66 -0.31 10.05
N VAL A 179 13.17 -1.42 10.61
CA VAL A 179 12.33 -1.41 11.83
C VAL A 179 12.98 -2.28 12.88
N GLU A 180 13.35 -1.68 14.00
CA GLU A 180 13.94 -2.33 15.17
C GLU A 180 12.98 -2.33 16.35
N ILE A 181 12.80 -3.49 16.99
CA ILE A 181 12.06 -3.63 18.26
C ILE A 181 12.95 -4.39 19.25
N ILE A 182 13.26 -3.79 20.40
CA ILE A 182 14.36 -4.22 21.28
C ILE A 182 13.91 -4.20 22.75
N TYR A 183 14.18 -5.28 23.49
CA TYR A 183 13.92 -5.44 24.94
C TYR A 183 12.45 -5.29 25.37
N ILE A 184 11.50 -5.65 24.51
CA ILE A 184 10.05 -5.50 24.76
C ILE A 184 9.35 -6.85 24.68
N GLU A 185 8.38 -7.12 25.57
CA GLU A 185 7.50 -8.28 25.45
C GLU A 185 6.53 -8.12 24.27
N MET A 186 6.52 -9.12 23.38
CA MET A 186 5.69 -9.15 22.17
C MET A 186 4.63 -10.26 22.25
N PRO A 187 3.55 -10.08 23.05
CA PRO A 187 2.48 -11.06 23.11
C PRO A 187 1.66 -11.07 21.81
N LYS A 188 0.89 -12.15 21.63
CA LYS A 188 0.04 -12.39 20.45
C LYS A 188 -0.81 -11.18 20.05
N ALA A 189 -1.35 -10.42 21.02
CA ALA A 189 -2.16 -9.24 20.75
C ALA A 189 -1.39 -8.16 19.97
N VAL A 190 -0.15 -7.87 20.36
CA VAL A 190 0.73 -6.92 19.67
C VAL A 190 1.15 -7.47 18.30
N LEU A 191 1.52 -8.74 18.23
CA LEU A 191 1.89 -9.39 16.95
C LEU A 191 0.74 -9.35 15.94
N ASP A 192 -0.51 -9.59 16.37
CA ASP A 192 -1.67 -9.52 15.48
C ASP A 192 -2.03 -8.09 15.05
N ILE A 193 -1.69 -7.07 15.86
CA ILE A 193 -1.79 -5.65 15.48
C ILE A 193 -0.73 -5.28 14.44
N LEU A 194 0.52 -5.70 14.65
CA LEU A 194 1.64 -5.38 13.76
C LEU A 194 1.61 -6.17 12.45
N ARG A 195 1.12 -7.42 12.45
CA ARG A 195 1.19 -8.34 11.29
C ARG A 195 0.69 -7.71 9.99
N PRO A 196 -0.51 -7.11 9.89
CA PRO A 196 -0.98 -6.53 8.63
C PRO A 196 -0.14 -5.32 8.19
N ALA A 197 0.49 -4.59 9.12
CA ALA A 197 1.40 -3.52 8.78
C ALA A 197 2.72 -4.06 8.25
N PHE A 198 3.30 -5.07 8.91
CA PHE A 198 4.54 -5.73 8.48
C PHE A 198 4.39 -6.52 7.17
N GLU A 199 3.19 -7.01 6.84
CA GLU A 199 2.89 -7.67 5.56
C GLU A 199 2.77 -6.68 4.37
N GLN A 200 2.39 -5.42 4.63
CA GLN A 200 2.00 -4.45 3.59
C GLN A 200 2.97 -3.26 3.46
N SER A 201 3.71 -2.94 4.51
CA SER A 201 4.60 -1.77 4.56
C SER A 201 5.91 -2.02 3.80
N ARG A 202 6.53 -0.94 3.32
CA ARG A 202 7.81 -0.95 2.63
C ARG A 202 8.95 -1.06 3.63
N ILE A 203 9.06 -2.22 4.27
CA ILE A 203 10.11 -2.55 5.23
C ILE A 203 11.14 -3.40 4.49
N GLU A 204 12.41 -3.00 4.53
CA GLU A 204 13.53 -3.76 3.95
C GLU A 204 14.24 -4.62 4.98
N ARG A 205 14.40 -4.07 6.19
CA ARG A 205 15.02 -4.78 7.31
C ARG A 205 14.10 -4.80 8.53
N VAL A 206 14.03 -5.98 9.13
CA VAL A 206 13.38 -6.20 10.43
C VAL A 206 14.42 -6.69 11.43
N TYR A 207 14.57 -5.98 12.55
CA TYR A 207 15.40 -6.37 13.67
C TYR A 207 14.55 -6.57 14.92
N PHE A 208 14.72 -7.72 15.56
CA PHE A 208 14.16 -7.98 16.89
C PHE A 208 15.29 -8.41 17.81
N GLU A 209 15.46 -7.73 18.94
CA GLU A 209 16.50 -8.05 19.92
C GLU A 209 15.91 -8.31 21.30
N ASN A 210 16.16 -9.52 21.80
CA ASN A 210 15.77 -9.97 23.14
C ASN A 210 14.27 -9.73 23.43
N CYS A 211 13.42 -9.80 22.42
CA CYS A 211 11.97 -9.71 22.61
C CYS A 211 11.43 -11.02 23.18
N ARG A 212 10.89 -10.97 24.40
CA ARG A 212 10.21 -12.12 25.00
C ARG A 212 8.82 -12.30 24.42
N HIS A 213 8.40 -13.55 24.29
CA HIS A 213 6.99 -13.92 24.18
C HIS A 213 6.55 -14.61 25.48
N SER A 214 5.34 -14.33 25.97
CA SER A 214 4.78 -15.06 27.11
C SER A 214 4.84 -16.58 26.88
N SER A 215 5.13 -17.35 27.92
CA SER A 215 5.32 -18.82 27.83
C SER A 215 4.07 -19.62 27.41
N HIS A 216 2.92 -18.95 27.31
CA HIS A 216 1.66 -19.48 26.76
C HIS A 216 1.47 -19.17 25.26
N SER A 217 2.45 -18.51 24.63
CA SER A 217 2.41 -18.00 23.26
C SER A 217 3.47 -18.66 22.35
N SER A 218 3.87 -19.90 22.63
CA SER A 218 4.75 -20.68 21.76
C SER A 218 4.19 -20.81 20.34
N GLY A 219 5.06 -20.71 19.34
CA GLY A 219 4.74 -20.78 17.91
C GLY A 219 4.35 -19.44 17.27
N TYR A 220 3.82 -18.46 18.03
CA TYR A 220 3.25 -17.25 17.43
C TYR A 220 4.29 -16.31 16.79
N MET A 221 5.50 -16.24 17.35
CA MET A 221 6.57 -15.41 16.79
C MET A 221 7.10 -16.02 15.48
N ALA A 222 7.30 -17.35 15.46
CA ALA A 222 7.66 -18.07 14.23
C ALA A 222 6.58 -17.93 13.14
N ASP A 223 5.30 -18.10 13.49
CA ASP A 223 4.18 -17.93 12.55
C ASP A 223 4.00 -16.47 12.08
N PHE A 224 4.30 -15.48 12.92
CA PHE A 224 4.36 -14.06 12.53
C PHE A 224 5.41 -13.84 11.44
N PHE A 225 6.68 -14.18 11.69
CA PHE A 225 7.74 -13.98 10.70
C PHE A 225 7.50 -14.76 9.42
N LYS A 226 6.99 -15.99 9.53
CA LYS A 226 6.67 -16.84 8.38
C LYS A 226 5.63 -16.20 7.47
N GLN A 227 4.57 -15.62 8.02
CA GLN A 227 3.51 -14.97 7.23
C GLN A 227 3.98 -13.61 6.66
N VAL A 228 4.68 -12.83 7.48
CA VAL A 228 5.29 -11.54 7.07
C VAL A 228 6.27 -11.75 5.91
N LEU A 229 7.18 -12.72 5.98
CA LEU A 229 8.17 -12.99 4.93
C LEU A 229 7.59 -13.67 3.69
N GLN A 230 6.46 -14.36 3.80
CA GLN A 230 5.74 -14.91 2.65
C GLN A 230 4.97 -13.82 1.88
N SER A 231 4.50 -12.78 2.57
CA SER A 231 3.62 -11.76 2.01
C SER A 231 4.37 -10.49 1.60
N ASN A 232 5.35 -10.05 2.40
CA ASN A 232 6.10 -8.84 2.16
C ASN A 232 7.40 -9.11 1.38
N HIS A 233 7.39 -8.77 0.10
CA HIS A 233 8.54 -8.93 -0.80
C HIS A 233 9.57 -7.80 -0.72
N PHE A 234 9.34 -6.75 0.08
CA PHE A 234 10.33 -5.71 0.35
C PHE A 234 11.36 -6.15 1.39
N ILE A 235 11.00 -7.05 2.31
CA ILE A 235 11.91 -7.50 3.38
C ILE A 235 12.99 -8.39 2.76
N THR A 236 14.23 -7.88 2.72
CA THR A 236 15.41 -8.63 2.24
C THR A 236 16.28 -9.11 3.39
N ARG A 237 16.13 -8.53 4.59
CA ARG A 237 16.97 -8.78 5.76
C ARG A 237 16.12 -8.95 7.01
N VAL A 238 16.26 -10.08 7.69
CA VAL A 238 15.80 -10.25 9.07
C VAL A 238 17.01 -10.51 9.94
N SER A 239 17.08 -9.83 11.08
CA SER A 239 18.17 -9.97 12.05
C SER A 239 17.56 -10.22 13.43
N PHE A 240 18.25 -11.00 14.25
CA PHE A 240 17.80 -11.40 15.58
C PHE A 240 18.94 -11.22 16.58
N GLY A 241 18.78 -10.30 17.53
CA GLY A 241 19.61 -10.23 18.74
C GLY A 241 18.98 -11.13 19.80
N ILE A 242 19.77 -12.02 20.41
CA ILE A 242 19.39 -12.92 21.54
C ILE A 242 17.89 -13.31 21.56
N LEU A 243 17.41 -14.06 20.56
CA LEU A 243 15.99 -14.46 20.51
C LEU A 243 15.78 -15.86 21.10
N GLU A 244 14.98 -15.96 22.16
CA GLU A 244 14.62 -17.23 22.79
C GLU A 244 13.35 -17.83 22.15
N PHE A 245 13.53 -18.77 21.22
CA PHE A 245 12.43 -19.57 20.69
C PHE A 245 12.06 -20.71 21.66
N ALA A 246 10.77 -20.89 21.95
CA ALA A 246 10.34 -22.10 22.64
C ALA A 246 10.59 -23.35 21.77
N GLN A 247 10.69 -24.53 22.40
CA GLN A 247 10.96 -25.79 21.68
C GLN A 247 9.87 -26.16 20.64
N GLU A 248 8.72 -25.49 20.69
CA GLU A 248 7.62 -25.69 19.75
C GLU A 248 7.77 -24.82 18.50
N ASP A 249 8.21 -23.57 18.63
CA ASP A 249 8.60 -22.69 17.50
C ASP A 249 9.67 -23.33 16.61
N VAL A 250 10.66 -23.97 17.21
CA VAL A 250 11.74 -24.67 16.47
C VAL A 250 11.21 -25.84 15.61
N LYS A 251 9.97 -26.31 15.84
CA LYS A 251 9.33 -27.38 15.05
C LYS A 251 8.41 -26.84 13.94
N THR A 252 8.09 -25.55 13.94
CA THR A 252 7.18 -24.92 12.95
C THR A 252 7.90 -24.16 11.83
N VAL A 253 9.21 -23.95 11.99
CA VAL A 253 10.16 -23.45 10.98
C VAL A 253 10.61 -24.58 10.05
#